data_AF-A0A2S7YBI6-F1
#
_entry.id   AF-A0A2S7YBI6-F1
#
_cell.length_a   1.000
_cell.length_b   1.000
_cell.length_c   1.000
_cell.angle_alpha   90.00
_cell.angle_beta   90.00
_cell.angle_gamma   90.00
#
_symmetry.space_group_name_H-M   'P 1'
#
loop_
_entity.id
_entity.type
_entity.pdbx_description
1 polymer ?
#
loop_
_entity_poly.entity_id
_entity_poly.type
_entity_poly.pdbx_seq_one_letter_code
_entity_poly.pdbx_strand_id
1 'polypeptide(L)'
;MKGYAIFFLALAAGTLACDCDYHPGGCVISKAPKEGWKCKCRYKGAWTCDGLELQCDKGETCPANCSSHACCLEGGGDCGGYN
;
A
#
# COMPACT_ATOMS: atom_id res chain seq x y z
N MET A 1 -15.15 42.18 12.24
CA MET A 1 -14.27 41.48 11.25
C MET A 1 -13.40 40.49 12.02
N LYS A 2 -13.80 39.21 12.11
CA LYS A 2 -12.98 38.14 12.71
C LYS A 2 -12.70 37.15 11.59
N GLY A 3 -11.47 37.19 11.08
CA GLY A 3 -10.99 36.30 10.04
C GLY A 3 -10.98 34.86 10.56
N TYR A 4 -11.74 33.99 9.92
CA TYR A 4 -11.69 32.56 10.16
C TYR A 4 -10.50 31.98 9.41
N ALA A 5 -9.49 31.62 10.18
CA ALA A 5 -8.36 30.82 9.78
C ALA A 5 -8.84 29.41 9.40
N ILE A 6 -8.56 29.01 8.15
CA ILE A 6 -8.08 27.68 7.75
C ILE A 6 -8.63 26.49 8.55
N PHE A 7 -9.76 25.96 8.09
CA PHE A 7 -10.01 24.52 8.13
C PHE A 7 -10.19 24.07 6.68
N PHE A 8 -9.06 23.87 5.98
CA PHE A 8 -9.06 22.98 4.83
C PHE A 8 -9.42 21.60 5.36
N LEU A 9 -10.69 21.27 5.21
CA LEU A 9 -11.25 19.94 5.32
C LEU A 9 -10.29 18.95 4.66
N ALA A 10 -9.57 18.17 5.47
CA ALA A 10 -8.83 17.01 5.02
C ALA A 10 -9.84 15.91 4.62
N LEU A 11 -10.52 16.10 3.49
CA LEU A 11 -11.19 15.03 2.76
C LEU A 11 -10.17 14.38 1.82
N ALA A 12 -9.36 13.47 2.37
CA ALA A 12 -8.57 12.53 1.57
C ALA A 12 -8.52 11.16 2.25
N ALA A 13 -9.66 10.69 2.78
CA ALA A 13 -9.82 9.29 3.11
C ALA A 13 -10.37 8.57 1.87
N GLY A 14 -9.52 7.83 1.14
CA GLY A 14 -10.07 6.76 0.30
C GLY A 14 -9.33 6.27 -0.95
N THR A 15 -8.25 6.90 -1.44
CA THR A 15 -7.71 6.46 -2.76
C THR A 15 -6.20 6.31 -2.89
N LEU A 16 -5.37 6.79 -1.96
CA LEU A 16 -3.90 6.71 -2.12
C LEU A 16 -3.23 5.46 -1.54
N ALA A 17 -3.87 4.71 -0.63
CA ALA A 17 -3.26 3.53 -0.02
C ALA A 17 -3.26 2.32 -0.97
N CYS A 18 -2.15 1.58 -0.97
CA CYS A 18 -2.08 0.26 -1.61
C CYS A 18 -2.96 -0.75 -0.85
N ASP A 19 -3.33 -1.85 -1.52
CA ASP A 19 -4.19 -2.89 -0.96
C ASP A 19 -3.79 -4.28 -1.47
N CYS A 20 -4.16 -5.32 -0.72
CA CYS A 20 -3.81 -6.70 -1.04
C CYS A 20 -4.97 -7.66 -0.81
N ASP A 21 -5.19 -8.55 -1.77
CA ASP A 21 -6.18 -9.61 -1.70
C ASP A 21 -5.54 -10.92 -1.25
N TYR A 22 -6.32 -11.75 -0.56
CA TYR A 22 -5.89 -13.09 -0.19
C TYR A 22 -6.00 -14.04 -1.39
N HIS A 23 -4.95 -14.84 -1.58
CA HIS A 23 -4.93 -15.99 -2.49
C HIS A 23 -4.42 -17.21 -1.73
N PRO A 24 -4.71 -18.45 -2.18
CA PRO A 24 -4.11 -19.64 -1.60
C PRO A 24 -2.58 -19.51 -1.51
N GLY A 25 -2.04 -19.57 -0.29
CA GLY A 25 -0.60 -19.45 -0.03
C GLY A 25 -0.17 -18.10 0.54
N GLY A 26 -0.93 -17.02 0.40
CA GLY A 26 -0.57 -15.71 0.96
C GLY A 26 -1.34 -14.54 0.35
N CYS A 27 -0.72 -13.36 0.30
CA CYS A 27 -1.35 -12.17 -0.26
C CYS A 27 -0.81 -11.80 -1.66
N VAL A 28 -1.63 -11.08 -2.42
CA VAL A 28 -1.29 -10.48 -3.72
C VAL A 28 -1.68 -9.01 -3.68
N ILE A 29 -0.83 -8.11 -4.19
CA ILE A 29 -1.15 -6.69 -4.31
C ILE A 29 -2.31 -6.54 -5.33
N SER A 30 -3.50 -6.22 -4.83
CA SER A 30 -4.69 -5.92 -5.63
C SER A 30 -4.76 -4.46 -6.04
N LYS A 31 -4.15 -3.58 -5.24
CA LYS A 31 -4.00 -2.16 -5.54
C LYS A 31 -2.56 -1.70 -5.28
N ALA A 32 -1.90 -1.29 -6.36
CA ALA A 32 -0.51 -0.86 -6.31
C ALA A 32 -0.30 0.44 -5.49
N PRO A 33 0.91 0.64 -4.93
CA PRO A 33 1.26 1.88 -4.25
C PRO A 33 1.49 3.03 -5.24
N LYS A 34 1.43 4.25 -4.72
CA LYS A 34 1.80 5.47 -5.46
C LYS A 34 3.33 5.62 -5.58
N GLU A 35 3.76 6.56 -6.42
CA GLU A 35 5.18 6.86 -6.61
C GLU A 35 5.86 7.26 -5.30
N GLY A 36 7.04 6.70 -5.04
CA GLY A 36 7.80 6.93 -3.80
C GLY A 36 7.34 6.09 -2.60
N TRP A 37 6.46 5.10 -2.83
CA TRP A 37 5.94 4.21 -1.79
C TRP A 37 6.00 2.75 -2.22
N LYS A 38 6.13 1.87 -1.24
CA LYS A 38 6.03 0.41 -1.37
C LYS A 38 4.72 -0.08 -0.77
N CYS A 39 4.30 -1.26 -1.18
CA CYS A 39 3.20 -1.95 -0.54
C CYS A 39 3.68 -3.17 0.24
N LYS A 40 3.44 -3.16 1.55
CA LYS A 40 3.62 -4.31 2.41
C LYS A 40 2.28 -5.01 2.61
N CYS A 41 2.07 -6.11 1.89
CA CYS A 41 0.92 -6.97 2.15
C CYS A 41 1.05 -7.67 3.50
N ARG A 42 -0.04 -7.78 4.26
CA ARG A 42 -0.05 -8.51 5.53
C ARG A 42 -1.26 -9.41 5.61
N TYR A 43 -1.03 -10.69 5.90
CA TYR A 43 -2.11 -11.59 6.23
C TYR A 43 -2.70 -11.26 7.59
N LYS A 44 -4.02 -11.14 7.66
CA LYS A 44 -4.77 -10.73 8.86
C LYS A 44 -5.46 -11.90 9.56
N GLY A 45 -5.35 -13.10 9.01
CA GLY A 45 -6.15 -14.26 9.43
C GLY A 45 -7.46 -14.35 8.66
N ALA A 46 -8.19 -15.44 8.86
CA ALA A 46 -9.50 -15.69 8.23
C ALA A 46 -9.51 -15.46 6.70
N TRP A 47 -8.45 -15.84 5.98
CA TRP A 47 -8.33 -15.67 4.52
C TRP A 47 -8.44 -14.21 4.08
N THR A 48 -7.94 -13.28 4.89
CA THR A 48 -7.95 -11.84 4.58
C THR A 48 -6.54 -11.27 4.59
N CYS A 49 -6.31 -10.31 3.70
CA CYS A 49 -5.07 -9.55 3.59
C CYS A 49 -5.40 -8.05 3.67
N ASP A 50 -4.42 -7.25 4.08
CA ASP A 50 -4.45 -5.79 3.91
C ASP A 50 -3.15 -5.29 3.29
N GLY A 51 -3.18 -4.08 2.73
CA GLY A 51 -2.00 -3.35 2.28
C GLY A 51 -1.56 -2.29 3.29
N LEU A 52 -0.26 -2.22 3.55
CA LEU A 52 0.38 -1.12 4.27
C LEU A 52 1.32 -0.37 3.32
N GLU A 53 1.05 0.91 3.08
CA GLU A 53 1.97 1.78 2.35
C GLU A 53 3.19 2.12 3.22
N LEU A 54 4.39 1.89 2.70
CA LEU A 54 5.65 2.27 3.32
C LEU A 54 6.34 3.30 2.43
N GLN A 55 6.73 4.45 2.99
CA GLN A 55 7.49 5.43 2.24
C GLN A 55 8.89 4.88 1.98
N CYS A 56 9.40 5.10 0.77
CA CYS A 56 10.71 4.60 0.39
C CYS A 56 11.83 5.38 1.07
N ASP A 57 12.95 4.70 1.27
CA ASP A 57 14.12 5.31 1.91
C ASP A 57 14.80 6.31 0.97
N LYS A 58 15.62 7.20 1.54
CA LYS A 58 16.41 8.14 0.74
C LYS A 58 17.38 7.37 -0.16
N GLY A 59 17.27 7.60 -1.47
CA GLY A 59 18.11 6.95 -2.49
C GLY A 59 17.50 5.68 -3.07
N GLU A 60 16.31 5.29 -2.62
CA GLU A 60 15.55 4.19 -3.20
C GLU A 60 14.61 4.66 -4.32
N THR A 61 14.52 3.87 -5.38
CA THR A 61 13.58 4.11 -6.49
C THR A 61 12.34 3.25 -6.32
N CYS A 62 11.22 3.89 -6.01
CA CYS A 62 9.92 3.22 -5.90
C CYS A 62 8.97 3.69 -7.00
N PRO A 63 8.85 2.92 -8.09
CA PRO A 63 7.93 3.26 -9.15
C PRO A 63 6.49 3.12 -8.67
N ALA A 64 5.62 4.01 -9.16
CA ALA A 64 4.18 3.85 -8.99
C ALA A 64 3.69 2.58 -9.69
N ASN A 65 2.45 2.17 -9.36
CA ASN A 65 1.69 1.15 -10.08
C ASN A 65 2.35 -0.24 -10.10
N CYS A 66 3.25 -0.54 -9.16
CA CYS A 66 3.84 -1.87 -9.08
C CYS A 66 3.01 -2.84 -8.24
N SER A 67 2.53 -3.92 -8.86
CA SER A 67 1.78 -5.01 -8.23
C SER A 67 2.40 -6.39 -8.47
N SER A 68 3.67 -6.45 -8.86
CA SER A 68 4.37 -7.71 -9.11
C SER A 68 4.78 -8.39 -7.80
N HIS A 69 5.11 -9.69 -7.89
CA HIS A 69 5.67 -10.46 -6.77
C HIS A 69 6.92 -9.77 -6.21
N ALA A 70 7.82 -9.30 -7.08
CA ALA A 70 9.01 -8.57 -6.66
C ALA A 70 8.66 -7.32 -5.83
N CYS A 71 7.66 -6.54 -6.23
CA CYS A 71 7.26 -5.35 -5.48
C CYS A 71 6.62 -5.64 -4.13
N CYS A 72 5.91 -6.77 -3.99
CA CYS A 72 5.46 -7.25 -2.68
C CYS A 72 6.65 -7.61 -1.78
N LEU A 73 7.67 -8.28 -2.33
CA LEU A 73 8.88 -8.66 -1.60
C LEU A 73 9.69 -7.44 -1.18
N GLU A 74 9.84 -6.43 -2.05
CA GLU A 74 10.49 -5.16 -1.74
C GLU A 74 9.78 -4.40 -0.60
N GLY A 75 8.45 -4.52 -0.51
CA GLY A 75 7.66 -4.02 0.61
C GLY A 75 7.81 -4.85 1.89
N GLY A 76 8.44 -6.02 1.83
CA GLY A 76 8.63 -6.92 2.96
C GLY A 76 7.31 -7.48 3.51
N GLY A 77 6.38 -7.80 2.61
CA GLY A 77 5.05 -8.34 2.93
C GLY A 77 4.94 -9.87 2.91
N ASP A 78 3.73 -10.35 3.14
CA ASP A 78 3.32 -11.72 2.79
C ASP A 78 2.99 -11.76 1.30
N CYS A 79 3.77 -12.51 0.53
CA CYS A 79 3.66 -12.57 -0.94
C CYS A 79 3.38 -14.00 -1.43
N GLY A 80 2.94 -14.90 -0.56
CA GLY A 80 2.77 -16.31 -0.92
C GLY A 80 1.68 -16.57 -1.95
N GLY A 81 0.80 -15.59 -2.22
CA GLY A 81 -0.28 -15.69 -3.21
C GLY A 81 0.15 -15.50 -4.67
N TYR A 82 1.42 -15.20 -4.93
CA TYR A 82 1.96 -15.01 -6.29
C TYR A 82 2.48 -16.30 -6.97
N ASN A 83 2.37 -17.46 -6.32
CA ASN A 83 2.83 -18.76 -6.83
C ASN A 83 1.71 -19.59 -7.48
#